data_AF-A0A061SF11-F1
#
_entry.id   AF-A0A061SF11-F1
#
_cell.length_a   1.000
_cell.length_b   1.000
_cell.length_c   1.000
_cell.angle_alpha   90.00
_cell.angle_beta   90.00
_cell.angle_gamma   90.00
#
_symmetry.space_group_name_H-M   'P 1'
#
loop_
_entity.id
_entity.type
_entity.pdbx_description
1 polymer ?
#
loop_
_entity_poly.entity_id
_entity_poly.type
_entity_poly.pdbx_seq_one_letter_code
_entity_poly.pdbx_strand_id
1 'polypeptide(L)'
;SFRQRIPACAAGLYFKMVSLKLQKRLASSVLKCGLRKVWLDPNEVNEISMANSRQNIRKLVNDGFVIKKPTKIHSRARARRAAEAKRKGRHTGYGSACLYSCIHLWSFFFYTSTSRA
;
A
#
# COMPACT_ATOMS: atom_id res chain seq x y z
N SER A 1 -16.08 22.01 -21.50
CA SER A 1 -16.19 20.63 -22.02
C SER A 1 -15.11 20.35 -23.03
N PHE A 2 -14.03 19.67 -22.66
CA PHE A 2 -13.31 18.67 -23.48
C PHE A 2 -12.04 18.26 -22.72
N ARG A 3 -12.24 17.51 -21.62
CA ARG A 3 -11.15 16.75 -21.03
C ARG A 3 -10.86 15.65 -22.05
N GLN A 4 -9.79 15.82 -22.81
CA GLN A 4 -9.31 14.86 -23.81
C GLN A 4 -9.29 13.48 -23.17
N ARG A 5 -10.32 12.69 -23.50
CA ARG A 5 -10.36 11.25 -23.31
C ARG A 5 -9.36 10.70 -24.30
N ILE A 6 -8.16 10.39 -23.82
CA ILE A 6 -7.28 9.50 -24.58
C ILE A 6 -8.06 8.18 -24.73
N PRO A 7 -8.36 7.75 -25.96
CA PRO A 7 -9.17 6.57 -26.18
C PRO A 7 -8.34 5.32 -25.85
N ALA A 8 -8.92 4.43 -25.05
CA ALA A 8 -8.32 3.19 -24.58
C ALA A 8 -8.12 2.12 -25.67
N CYS A 9 -8.17 2.49 -26.96
CA CYS A 9 -8.19 1.56 -28.09
C CYS A 9 -6.87 1.44 -28.89
N ALA A 10 -5.77 2.09 -28.47
CA ALA A 10 -4.49 2.05 -29.19
C ALA A 10 -3.31 1.50 -28.38
N ALA A 11 -3.54 0.46 -27.57
CA ALA A 11 -2.45 -0.35 -27.00
C ALA A 11 -2.68 -1.83 -27.34
N GLY A 12 -2.79 -2.11 -28.63
CA GLY A 12 -2.52 -3.44 -29.16
C GLY A 12 -1.03 -3.73 -28.98
N LEU A 13 -0.66 -4.27 -27.82
CA LEU A 13 0.63 -4.90 -27.64
C LEU A 13 0.42 -6.42 -27.70
N TYR A 14 0.82 -6.97 -28.84
CA TYR A 14 1.02 -8.38 -29.09
C TYR A 14 1.85 -8.99 -27.95
N PHE A 15 1.18 -9.56 -26.96
CA PHE A 15 1.83 -10.21 -25.81
C PHE A 15 2.53 -11.46 -26.32
N LYS A 16 3.85 -11.37 -26.53
CA LYS A 16 4.72 -12.53 -26.74
C LYS A 16 4.50 -13.49 -25.57
N MET A 17 3.89 -14.65 -25.83
CA MET A 17 3.52 -15.65 -24.82
C MET A 17 4.77 -16.28 -24.18
N VAL A 18 5.35 -15.59 -23.21
CA VAL A 18 6.40 -16.11 -22.31
C VAL A 18 5.86 -16.09 -20.89
N SER A 19 5.88 -17.25 -20.23
CA SER A 19 5.36 -17.39 -18.85
C SER A 19 6.38 -16.89 -17.83
N LEU A 20 6.31 -15.59 -17.47
CA LEU A 20 7.19 -14.95 -16.48
C LEU A 20 6.78 -15.16 -15.01
N LYS A 21 6.00 -16.22 -14.71
CA LYS A 21 5.45 -16.47 -13.37
C LYS A 21 6.53 -16.73 -12.33
N LEU A 22 7.57 -17.49 -12.70
CA LEU A 22 8.67 -17.86 -11.80
C LEU A 22 9.53 -16.63 -11.46
N GLN A 23 9.85 -15.83 -12.45
CA GLN A 23 10.68 -14.63 -12.35
C GLN A 23 10.00 -13.60 -11.46
N LYS A 24 8.69 -13.41 -11.63
CA LYS A 24 7.89 -12.51 -10.77
C LYS A 24 7.90 -12.95 -9.30
N ARG A 25 7.87 -14.27 -9.04
CA ARG A 25 7.97 -14.85 -7.69
C ARG A 25 9.36 -14.66 -7.08
N LEU A 26 10.42 -14.88 -7.86
CA LEU A 26 11.80 -14.69 -7.41
C LEU A 26 12.11 -13.22 -7.14
N ALA A 27 11.72 -12.32 -8.04
CA ALA A 27 11.85 -10.87 -7.89
C ALA A 27 11.15 -10.35 -6.62
N SER A 28 9.94 -10.85 -6.34
CA SER A 28 9.20 -10.54 -5.10
C SER A 28 9.98 -10.93 -3.84
N SER A 29 10.63 -12.10 -3.85
CA SER A 29 11.43 -12.58 -2.72
C SER A 29 12.71 -11.77 -2.52
N VAL A 30 13.37 -11.36 -3.62
CA VAL A 30 14.61 -10.58 -3.58
C VAL A 30 14.36 -9.14 -3.14
N LEU A 31 13.32 -8.50 -3.67
CA LEU A 31 12.95 -7.09 -3.37
C LEU A 31 12.14 -6.93 -2.07
N LYS A 32 11.84 -8.04 -1.37
CA LYS A 32 10.98 -8.09 -0.17
C LYS A 32 9.66 -7.33 -0.39
N CYS A 33 9.00 -7.56 -1.53
CA CYS A 33 7.78 -6.86 -1.91
C CYS A 33 6.72 -7.84 -2.41
N GLY A 34 5.44 -7.48 -2.33
CA GLY A 34 4.37 -8.32 -2.86
C GLY A 34 4.35 -8.36 -4.40
N LEU A 35 3.86 -9.46 -4.98
CA LEU A 35 3.79 -9.70 -6.43
C LEU A 35 3.15 -8.55 -7.24
N ARG A 36 2.19 -7.82 -6.64
CA ARG A 36 1.52 -6.67 -7.28
C ARG A 36 2.43 -5.45 -7.48
N LYS A 37 3.50 -5.33 -6.68
CA LYS A 37 4.43 -4.19 -6.73
C LYS A 37 5.61 -4.42 -7.67
N VAL A 38 5.83 -5.65 -8.12
CA VAL A 38 6.89 -5.97 -9.09
C VAL A 38 6.42 -5.55 -10.48
N TRP A 39 7.20 -4.69 -11.12
CA TRP A 39 7.07 -4.34 -12.53
C TRP A 39 8.22 -5.01 -13.30
N LEU A 40 7.89 -5.57 -14.45
CA LEU A 40 8.81 -6.19 -15.40
C LEU A 40 8.66 -5.43 -16.72
N ASP A 41 9.77 -5.08 -17.33
CA ASP A 41 9.75 -4.41 -18.62
C ASP A 41 9.25 -5.36 -19.75
N PRO A 42 8.31 -4.91 -20.61
CA PRO A 42 7.78 -5.73 -21.71
C PRO A 42 8.67 -5.72 -22.97
N ASN A 43 9.67 -4.86 -23.08
CA ASN A 43 10.59 -4.83 -24.23
C ASN A 43 11.65 -5.93 -24.08
N GLU A 44 12.15 -6.15 -22.86
CA GLU A 44 13.22 -7.13 -22.56
C GLU A 44 12.74 -8.46 -21.96
N VAL A 45 11.62 -8.98 -22.44
CA VAL A 45 11.01 -10.24 -21.94
C VAL A 45 11.93 -11.45 -22.11
N ASN A 46 12.75 -11.49 -23.17
CA ASN A 46 13.61 -12.63 -23.47
C ASN A 46 14.75 -12.74 -22.43
N GLU A 47 15.37 -11.62 -22.05
CA GLU A 47 16.44 -11.58 -21.06
C GLU A 47 15.93 -11.96 -19.67
N ILE A 48 14.75 -11.45 -19.31
CA ILE A 48 14.10 -11.78 -18.04
C ILE A 48 13.76 -13.28 -17.98
N SER A 49 13.31 -13.87 -19.09
CA SER A 49 12.97 -15.30 -19.15
C SER A 49 14.17 -16.21 -18.88
N MET A 50 15.37 -15.82 -19.30
CA MET A 50 16.60 -16.61 -19.09
C MET A 50 17.09 -16.56 -17.63
N ALA A 51 16.59 -15.65 -16.80
CA ALA A 51 17.02 -15.49 -15.41
C ALA A 51 16.30 -16.47 -14.47
N ASN A 52 16.95 -17.60 -14.16
CA ASN A 52 16.40 -18.63 -13.25
C ASN A 52 16.86 -18.50 -11.79
N SER A 53 18.07 -17.98 -11.56
CA SER A 53 18.68 -17.89 -10.23
C SER A 53 18.38 -16.55 -9.54
N ARG A 54 18.33 -16.53 -8.20
CA ARG A 54 18.10 -15.30 -7.42
C ARG A 54 19.19 -14.25 -7.64
N GLN A 55 20.42 -14.69 -7.88
CA GLN A 55 21.57 -13.86 -8.17
C GLN A 55 21.40 -13.12 -9.51
N ASN A 56 20.86 -13.78 -10.53
CA ASN A 56 20.60 -13.18 -11.84
C ASN A 56 19.51 -12.11 -11.74
N ILE A 57 18.45 -12.36 -10.95
CA ILE A 57 17.41 -11.37 -10.69
C ILE A 57 17.97 -10.13 -9.97
N ARG A 58 19.00 -10.26 -9.12
CA ARG A 58 19.67 -9.10 -8.50
C ARG A 58 20.41 -8.25 -9.53
N LYS A 59 21.00 -8.86 -10.56
CA LYS A 59 21.63 -8.13 -11.67
C LYS A 59 20.57 -7.31 -12.42
N LEU A 60 19.47 -7.95 -12.84
CA LEU A 60 18.36 -7.30 -13.53
C LEU A 60 17.67 -6.18 -12.72
N VAL A 61 17.71 -6.25 -11.39
CA VAL A 61 17.24 -5.18 -10.51
C VAL A 61 18.19 -3.98 -10.53
N ASN A 62 19.50 -4.22 -10.57
CA ASN A 62 20.50 -3.15 -10.68
C ASN A 62 20.48 -2.50 -12.07
N ASP A 63 20.24 -3.30 -13.12
CA ASP A 63 20.14 -2.83 -14.50
C ASP A 63 18.84 -2.05 -14.76
N GLY A 64 17.82 -2.21 -13.90
CA GLY A 64 16.57 -1.45 -13.95
C GLY A 64 15.43 -2.12 -14.73
N PHE A 65 15.60 -3.34 -15.22
CA PHE A 65 14.53 -4.11 -15.87
C PHE A 65 13.44 -4.58 -14.91
N VAL A 66 13.79 -4.76 -13.62
CA VAL A 66 12.87 -5.16 -12.56
C VAL A 66 12.74 -4.04 -11.53
N ILE A 67 11.57 -3.40 -11.52
CA ILE A 67 11.34 -2.20 -10.70
C ILE A 67 10.30 -2.48 -9.61
N LYS A 68 10.58 -1.99 -8.40
CA LYS A 68 9.60 -1.92 -7.30
C LYS A 68 8.73 -0.68 -7.46
N LYS A 69 7.45 -0.87 -7.79
CA LYS A 69 6.48 0.23 -7.82
C LYS A 69 6.38 0.88 -6.43
N PRO A 70 6.38 2.23 -6.36
CA PRO A 70 6.20 2.93 -5.09
C PRO A 70 4.83 2.61 -4.51
N THR A 71 4.74 2.65 -3.18
CA THR A 71 3.47 2.42 -2.48
C THR A 71 2.52 3.58 -2.71
N LYS A 72 1.23 3.30 -2.90
CA LYS A 72 0.20 4.34 -2.91
C LYS A 72 0.17 5.03 -1.55
N ILE A 73 0.53 6.30 -1.53
CA ILE A 73 0.54 7.11 -0.30
C ILE A 73 -0.89 7.62 -0.06
N HIS A 74 -1.44 7.32 1.10
CA HIS A 74 -2.69 7.92 1.56
C HIS A 74 -2.38 9.13 2.44
N SER A 75 -2.82 10.32 2.05
CA SER A 75 -2.52 11.55 2.80
C SER A 75 -3.33 11.62 4.10
N ARG A 76 -2.65 11.96 5.20
CA ARG A 76 -3.28 12.19 6.52
C ARG A 76 -3.78 13.62 6.73
N ALA A 77 -3.78 14.46 5.69
CA ALA A 77 -4.13 15.88 5.79
C ALA A 77 -5.56 16.11 6.34
N ARG A 78 -6.53 15.32 5.87
CA ARG A 78 -7.92 15.40 6.36
C ARG A 78 -8.04 15.00 7.82
N ALA A 79 -7.39 13.90 8.21
CA ALA A 79 -7.37 13.44 9.59
C ALA A 79 -6.73 14.49 10.53
N ARG A 80 -5.63 15.13 10.11
CA ARG A 80 -4.98 16.21 10.88
C ARG A 80 -5.89 17.42 11.07
N ARG A 81 -6.54 17.91 10.00
CA ARG A 81 -7.51 19.01 10.10
C ARG A 81 -8.69 18.66 11.01
N ALA A 82 -9.23 17.45 10.91
CA ALA A 82 -10.31 17.00 11.76
C ALA A 82 -9.89 16.92 13.24
N ALA A 83 -8.67 16.44 13.53
CA ALA A 83 -8.14 16.38 14.89
C ALA A 83 -7.88 17.77 15.48
N GLU A 84 -7.42 18.73 14.67
CA GLU A 84 -7.26 20.12 15.09
C GLU A 84 -8.62 20.78 15.39
N ALA A 85 -9.62 20.56 14.53
CA ALA A 85 -10.98 21.05 14.74
C ALA A 85 -11.62 20.44 16.00
N LYS A 86 -11.43 19.14 16.25
CA LYS A 86 -11.88 18.46 17.48
C LYS A 86 -11.21 19.01 18.73
N ARG A 87 -9.90 19.31 18.68
CA ARG A 87 -9.17 19.93 19.80
C ARG A 87 -9.66 21.34 20.11
N LYS A 88 -10.13 22.06 19.08
CA LYS A 88 -10.80 23.37 19.22
C LYS A 88 -12.27 23.25 19.66
N GLY A 89 -12.76 22.06 20.02
CA GLY A 89 -14.14 21.83 20.49
C GLY A 89 -15.19 21.75 19.38
N ARG A 90 -14.79 21.64 18.10
CA ARG A 90 -15.71 21.48 16.97
C ARG A 90 -15.93 20.00 16.65
N HIS A 91 -17.10 19.63 16.14
CA HIS A 91 -17.45 18.24 15.80
C HIS A 91 -17.47 17.27 17.01
N THR A 92 -17.82 17.77 18.21
CA THR A 92 -17.94 17.00 19.47
C THR A 92 -19.35 17.11 20.09
N GLY A 93 -20.38 17.30 19.27
CA GLY A 93 -21.77 17.32 19.75
C GLY A 93 -22.34 15.92 19.99
N TYR A 94 -23.48 15.84 20.69
CA TYR A 94 -24.17 14.61 21.05
C TYR A 94 -24.47 13.68 19.86
N GLY A 95 -24.73 14.23 18.66
CA GLY A 95 -24.96 13.44 17.44
C GLY A 95 -23.71 12.83 16.80
N SER A 96 -22.49 13.19 17.23
CA SER A 96 -21.23 12.60 16.77
C SER A 96 -20.53 11.73 17.81
N ALA A 97 -21.09 11.66 19.03
CA ALA A 97 -20.56 10.87 20.14
C ALA A 97 -21.28 9.52 20.23
N CYS A 98 -20.55 8.42 20.05
CA CYS A 98 -21.01 7.12 20.51
C CYS A 98 -20.72 7.04 22.02
N LEU A 99 -21.78 7.00 22.85
CA LEU A 99 -21.71 6.94 24.31
C LEU A 99 -21.02 5.63 24.77
N TYR A 100 -19.69 5.64 24.88
CA TYR A 100 -18.89 4.57 25.48
C TYR A 100 -18.30 4.97 26.85
N SER A 101 -18.73 6.08 27.43
CA SER A 101 -18.17 6.62 28.68
C SER A 101 -18.71 5.97 29.96
N CYS A 102 -19.85 5.26 29.92
CA CYS A 102 -20.45 4.72 31.15
C CYS A 102 -19.76 3.46 31.70
N ILE A 103 -19.07 2.67 30.85
CA ILE A 103 -18.52 1.36 31.25
C ILE A 103 -17.08 1.48 31.80
N HIS A 104 -16.26 2.39 31.28
CA HIS A 104 -14.83 2.47 31.65
C HIS A 104 -14.53 3.30 32.90
N LEU A 105 -15.39 4.26 33.26
CA LEU A 105 -15.20 5.12 34.44
C LEU A 105 -15.45 4.39 35.76
N TRP A 106 -16.30 3.35 35.77
CA TRP A 106 -16.57 2.55 36.97
C TRP A 106 -15.44 1.57 37.30
N SER A 107 -14.81 0.95 36.28
CA SER A 107 -13.71 0.00 36.48
C SER A 107 -12.42 0.63 37.02
N PHE A 108 -12.12 1.90 36.69
CA PHE A 108 -10.91 2.58 37.17
C PHE A 108 -11.04 3.03 38.64
N PHE A 109 -12.25 3.38 39.08
CA PHE A 109 -12.55 3.71 40.47
C PHE A 109 -12.47 2.48 41.39
N PHE A 110 -12.92 1.32 40.90
CA PHE A 110 -12.85 0.07 41.66
C PHE A 110 -11.41 -0.45 41.82
N TYR A 111 -10.56 -0.36 40.78
CA TYR A 111 -9.19 -0.89 40.81
C TYR A 111 -8.22 -0.07 41.70
N THR A 112 -8.47 1.23 41.85
CA THR A 112 -7.62 2.13 42.66
C THR A 112 -7.97 2.11 44.16
N SER A 113 -9.13 1.56 44.53
CA SER A 113 -9.59 1.46 45.92
C SER A 113 -9.06 0.19 46.61
N THR A 114 -8.79 -0.89 45.86
CA THR A 114 -8.31 -2.18 46.41
C THR A 114 -6.78 -2.26 46.57
N SER A 115 -6.02 -1.30 46.04
CA SER A 115 -4.53 -1.30 46.12
C SER A 115 -3.97 -0.46 47.29
N ARG A 116 -4.83 0.01 48.19
CA ARG A 116 -4.47 0.88 49.34
C ARG A 116 -4.87 0.27 50.69
N ALA A 117 -5.09 -1.05 50.73
CA ALA A 117 -5.27 -1.87 51.93
C ALA A 117 -4.10 -2.85 52.05
#